data_AF-A0A2L2YUA1-F1
#
_entry.id   AF-A0A2L2YUA1-F1
#
_cell.length_a   1.000
_cell.length_b   1.000
_cell.length_c   1.000
_cell.angle_alpha   90.00
_cell.angle_beta   90.00
_cell.angle_gamma   90.00
#
_symmetry.space_group_name_H-M   'P 1'
#
loop_
_entity.id
_entity.type
_entity.pdbx_description
1 polymer ?
#
loop_
_entity_poly.entity_id
_entity_poly.type
_entity_poly.pdbx_seq_one_letter_code
_entity_poly.pdbx_strand_id
1 'polypeptide(L)'
;QIKVHEEDVDWQRILWRDSPTEQIKEYRLITVTYGTSSAPFLSTRTLRQLAIDEQENYPNASRATLCHFYVDDLLSGSATKQGAIELVAE
;
A
#
# COMPACT_ATOMS: atom_id res chain seq x y z
N GLN A 1 -3.52 -1.89 -2.46
CA GLN A 1 -3.48 -2.97 -1.45
C GLN A 1 -3.16 -4.29 -2.13
N ILE A 2 -2.58 -5.27 -1.42
CA ILE A 2 -2.11 -6.54 -2.00
C ILE A 2 -2.89 -7.69 -1.37
N LYS A 3 -3.57 -8.51 -2.18
CA LYS A 3 -4.33 -9.69 -1.68
C LYS A 3 -3.34 -10.78 -1.22
N VAL A 4 -3.65 -11.40 -0.10
CA VAL A 4 -2.91 -12.55 0.44
C VAL A 4 -3.35 -13.81 -0.29
N HIS A 5 -2.43 -14.74 -0.54
CA HIS A 5 -2.74 -16.01 -1.16
C HIS A 5 -3.73 -16.80 -0.29
N GLU A 6 -4.70 -17.47 -0.89
CA GLU A 6 -5.83 -18.09 -0.17
C GLU A 6 -5.38 -19.15 0.85
N GLU A 7 -4.29 -19.85 0.54
CA GLU A 7 -3.65 -20.82 1.44
C GLU A 7 -2.97 -20.15 2.65
N ASP A 8 -2.63 -18.87 2.54
CA ASP A 8 -1.90 -18.13 3.58
C ASP A 8 -2.82 -17.26 4.46
N VAL A 9 -4.07 -17.04 4.05
CA VAL A 9 -5.02 -16.15 4.73
C VAL A 9 -5.27 -16.56 6.18
N ASP A 10 -5.21 -17.87 6.49
CA ASP A 10 -5.43 -18.35 7.85
C ASP A 10 -4.31 -17.98 8.83
N TRP A 11 -3.08 -17.73 8.33
CA TRP A 11 -1.97 -17.22 9.14
C TRP A 11 -2.15 -15.77 9.58
N GLN A 12 -3.12 -15.05 8.99
CA GLN A 12 -3.49 -13.69 9.39
C GLN A 12 -4.79 -13.65 10.21
N ARG A 13 -5.12 -14.75 10.90
CA ARG A 13 -6.30 -14.81 11.77
C ARG A 13 -6.13 -13.92 12.99
N ILE A 14 -7.15 -13.12 13.29
CA ILE A 14 -7.24 -12.33 14.52
C ILE A 14 -8.50 -12.73 15.31
N LEU A 15 -8.39 -12.58 16.63
CA LEU A 15 -9.50 -12.75 17.57
C LEU A 15 -9.96 -11.38 18.05
N TRP A 16 -11.28 -11.15 18.06
CA TRP A 16 -11.84 -9.86 18.47
C TRP A 16 -13.09 -10.04 19.32
N ARG A 17 -13.29 -9.15 20.28
CA ARG A 17 -14.54 -8.97 21.02
C ARG A 17 -14.60 -7.56 21.58
N ASP A 18 -15.80 -6.99 21.63
CA ASP A 18 -16.01 -5.60 22.03
C ASP A 18 -16.07 -5.45 23.57
N SER A 19 -16.46 -6.52 24.27
CA SER A 19 -16.44 -6.62 25.74
C SER A 19 -15.99 -8.00 26.22
N PRO A 20 -15.48 -8.13 27.47
CA PRO A 20 -15.05 -9.43 28.02
C PRO A 20 -16.17 -10.48 28.13
N THR A 21 -17.43 -10.03 28.18
CA THR A 21 -18.63 -10.87 28.28
C THR A 21 -19.15 -11.36 26.93
N GLU A 22 -18.71 -10.75 25.83
CA GLU A 22 -19.10 -11.17 24.49
C GLU A 22 -18.29 -12.38 23.99
N GLN A 23 -18.90 -13.12 23.07
CA GLN A 23 -18.24 -14.22 22.37
C GLN A 23 -17.10 -13.68 21.50
N ILE A 24 -15.97 -14.40 21.51
CA ILE A 24 -14.84 -14.11 20.61
C ILE A 24 -15.27 -14.35 19.16
N LYS A 25 -15.06 -13.34 18.32
CA LYS A 25 -15.21 -13.38 16.88
C LYS A 25 -13.83 -13.68 16.26
N GLU A 26 -13.82 -14.49 15.21
CA GLU A 26 -12.62 -14.79 14.44
C GLU A 26 -12.68 -14.09 13.09
N TYR A 27 -11.63 -13.36 12.73
CA TYR A 27 -11.50 -12.70 11.43
C TYR A 27 -10.23 -13.14 10.73
N ARG A 28 -10.25 -13.09 9.40
CA ARG A 28 -9.08 -13.34 8.56
C ARG A 28 -8.79 -12.10 7.74
N LEU A 29 -7.58 -11.58 7.84
CA LEU A 29 -7.15 -10.43 7.05
C LEU A 29 -6.73 -10.93 5.67
N ILE A 30 -7.41 -10.44 4.63
CA ILE A 30 -7.26 -10.93 3.25
C ILE A 30 -6.24 -10.14 2.43
N THR A 31 -5.64 -9.11 3.01
CA THR A 31 -4.61 -8.28 2.39
C THR A 31 -3.36 -8.24 3.26
N VAL A 32 -2.21 -7.97 2.64
CA VAL A 32 -0.96 -7.78 3.36
C VAL A 32 -1.14 -6.66 4.39
N THR A 33 -0.91 -6.99 5.65
CA THR A 33 -1.08 -6.06 6.77
C THR A 33 0.26 -5.63 7.37
N TYR A 34 0.24 -4.50 8.08
CA TYR A 34 1.38 -4.02 8.86
C TYR A 34 1.79 -5.05 9.92
N GLY A 35 3.07 -5.07 10.28
CA GLY A 35 3.60 -5.95 11.33
C GLY A 35 4.11 -7.30 10.84
N THR A 36 3.87 -7.68 9.59
CA THR A 36 4.58 -8.80 8.95
C THR A 36 5.93 -8.33 8.41
N SER A 37 6.96 -9.16 8.51
CA SER A 37 8.34 -8.82 8.10
C SER A 37 8.45 -8.52 6.59
N SER A 38 7.60 -9.15 5.77
CA SER A 38 7.57 -9.00 4.32
C SER A 38 6.74 -7.82 3.82
N ALA A 39 5.84 -7.26 4.65
CA ALA A 39 4.92 -6.21 4.21
C ALA A 39 5.61 -4.99 3.57
N PRO A 40 6.67 -4.40 4.15
CA PRO A 40 7.32 -3.22 3.57
C PRO A 40 7.92 -3.49 2.18
N PHE A 41 8.47 -4.69 1.98
CA PHE A 41 9.02 -5.07 0.70
C PHE A 41 7.91 -5.27 -0.34
N LEU A 42 6.86 -6.02 0.02
CA LEU A 42 5.76 -6.32 -0.90
C LEU A 42 5.02 -5.06 -1.35
N SER A 43 4.72 -4.14 -0.42
CA SER A 43 4.08 -2.85 -0.75
C SER A 43 4.94 -2.01 -1.68
N THR A 44 6.20 -1.80 -1.32
CA THR A 44 7.15 -0.98 -2.09
C THR A 44 7.40 -1.58 -3.47
N ARG A 45 7.62 -2.90 -3.56
CA ARG A 45 7.89 -3.59 -4.85
C ARG A 45 6.71 -3.49 -5.80
N THR A 46 5.48 -3.55 -5.27
CA THR A 46 4.24 -3.42 -6.06
C THR A 46 4.10 -2.00 -6.62
N LEU A 47 4.29 -0.97 -5.78
CA LEU A 47 4.28 0.43 -6.24
C LEU A 47 5.34 0.71 -7.31
N ARG A 48 6.55 0.16 -7.11
CA ARG A 48 7.63 0.28 -8.10
C ARG A 48 7.30 -0.42 -9.41
N GLN A 49 6.62 -1.57 -9.38
CA GLN A 49 6.21 -2.25 -10.61
C GLN A 49 5.18 -1.42 -11.37
N LEU A 50 4.17 -0.91 -10.66
CA LEU A 50 3.13 -0.08 -11.24
C LEU A 50 3.73 1.15 -11.94
N ALA A 51 4.68 1.82 -11.30
CA ALA A 51 5.36 2.97 -11.90
C ALA A 51 6.22 2.63 -13.13
N ILE A 52 6.74 1.40 -13.22
CA ILE A 52 7.47 0.94 -14.41
C ILE A 52 6.48 0.67 -15.54
N ASP A 53 5.38 -0.02 -15.24
CA ASP A 53 4.37 -0.42 -16.21
C ASP A 53 3.65 0.80 -16.82
N GLU A 54 3.42 1.83 -16.01
CA GLU A 54 2.64 3.02 -16.37
C GLU A 54 3.50 4.24 -16.75
N GLN A 55 4.82 4.07 -16.88
CA GLN A 55 5.76 5.17 -17.12
C GLN A 55 5.47 5.96 -18.41
N GLU A 56 4.92 5.30 -19.43
CA GLU A 56 4.61 5.94 -20.71
C GLU A 56 3.33 6.79 -20.64
N ASN A 57 2.36 6.35 -19.84
CA ASN A 57 1.09 7.03 -19.66
C ASN A 57 1.20 8.18 -18.65
N TYR A 58 2.00 7.99 -17.59
CA TYR A 58 2.11 8.90 -16.45
C TYR A 58 3.58 9.13 -16.04
N PRO A 59 4.39 9.82 -16.86
CA PRO A 59 5.82 9.93 -16.64
C PRO A 59 6.19 10.70 -15.35
N ASN A 60 5.42 11.72 -14.95
CA ASN A 60 5.75 12.47 -13.74
C ASN A 60 5.32 11.71 -12.48
N ALA A 61 4.11 11.14 -12.46
CA ALA A 61 3.63 10.30 -11.36
C ALA A 61 4.52 9.06 -11.18
N SER A 62 4.96 8.43 -12.28
CA SER A 62 5.86 7.28 -12.24
C SER A 62 7.23 7.64 -11.66
N ARG A 63 7.81 8.76 -12.08
CA ARG A 63 9.07 9.27 -11.50
C ARG A 63 8.92 9.58 -10.01
N ALA A 64 7.84 10.24 -9.61
CA ALA A 64 7.57 10.52 -8.21
C ALA A 64 7.42 9.21 -7.42
N THR A 65 6.73 8.22 -7.98
CA THR A 65 6.53 6.92 -7.34
C THR A 65 7.84 6.16 -7.14
N LEU A 66 8.75 6.22 -8.11
CA LEU A 66 10.03 5.51 -8.07
C LEU A 66 11.07 6.15 -7.14
N CYS A 67 11.00 7.47 -6.95
CA CYS A 67 12.07 8.25 -6.31
C CYS A 67 11.67 8.93 -5.00
N HIS A 68 10.38 9.17 -4.76
CA HIS A 68 9.92 10.05 -3.67
C HIS A 68 9.07 9.32 -2.61
N PHE A 69 8.86 8.01 -2.74
CA PHE A 69 8.23 7.22 -1.68
C PHE A 69 9.21 6.82 -0.59
N TYR A 70 8.76 6.93 0.66
CA TYR A 70 9.33 6.26 1.81
C TYR A 70 8.25 5.34 2.42
N VAL A 71 8.35 4.05 2.11
CA VAL A 71 7.35 3.02 2.47
C VAL A 71 5.96 3.40 1.97
N ASP A 72 5.11 3.97 2.82
CA ASP A 72 3.74 4.39 2.54
C ASP A 72 3.57 5.89 2.31
N ASP A 73 4.59 6.71 2.61
CA ASP A 73 4.55 8.16 2.43
C ASP A 73 5.16 8.58 1.09
N LEU A 74 4.42 9.36 0.30
CA LEU A 74 4.92 10.05 -0.90
C LEU A 74 5.28 11.50 -0.55
N LEU A 75 6.57 11.84 -0.64
CA LEU A 75 7.07 13.19 -0.40
C LEU A 75 7.59 13.81 -1.69
N SER A 76 6.66 14.34 -2.50
CA SER A 76 6.97 14.97 -3.79
C SER A 76 6.55 16.44 -3.84
N GLY A 77 6.98 17.18 -4.86
CA GLY A 77 6.64 18.60 -4.99
C GLY A 77 6.90 19.18 -6.37
N SER A 78 6.46 20.41 -6.56
CA SER A 78 6.66 21.20 -7.78
C SER A 78 6.94 22.66 -7.42
N ALA A 79 7.61 23.38 -8.32
CA ALA A 79 7.93 24.80 -8.14
C ALA A 79 6.70 25.72 -8.22
N THR A 80 5.57 25.22 -8.73
CA THR A 80 4.31 25.98 -8.80
C THR A 80 3.17 25.19 -8.16
N LYS A 81 2.19 25.92 -7.61
CA LYS A 81 0.96 25.31 -7.11
C LYS A 81 0.26 24.47 -8.19
N GLN A 82 0.23 24.98 -9.42
CA GLN A 82 -0.42 24.30 -10.54
C GLN A 82 0.28 22.97 -10.88
N GLY A 83 1.61 22.99 -10.99
CA GLY A 83 2.38 21.76 -11.24
C GLY A 83 2.30 20.75 -10.08
N ALA A 84 2.10 21.21 -8.84
CA ALA A 84 1.87 20.29 -7.72
C ALA A 84 0.48 19.65 -7.77
N ILE A 85 -0.54 20.37 -8.26
CA ILE A 85 -1.89 19.84 -8.48
C ILE A 85 -1.88 18.82 -9.63
N GLU A 86 -1.23 19.14 -10.74
CA GLU A 86 -1.11 18.24 -11.90
C GLU A 86 -0.42 16.93 -11.52
N LEU A 87 0.63 16.99 -10.69
CA LEU A 87 1.34 15.79 -10.23
C LEU A 87 0.47 14.83 -9.39
N VAL A 88 -0.59 15.33 -8.75
CA VAL A 88 -1.55 14.51 -7.98
C VAL A 88 -2.72 14.05 -8.87
N ALA A 89 -2.95 14.72 -10.00
CA ALA A 89 -4.06 14.45 -10.90
C ALA A 89 -3.71 13.50 -12.05
N GLU A 90 -2.42 13.28 -12.32
CA GLU A 90 -1.91 12.15 -13.11
C GLU A 90 -2.19 10.81 -12.40
#